data_AF-A0A1A3CDH0-F1
#
_entry.id   AF-A0A1A3CDH0-F1
#
_cell.length_a   1.000
_cell.length_b   1.000
_cell.length_c   1.000
_cell.angle_alpha   90.00
_cell.angle_beta   90.00
_cell.angle_gamma   90.00
#
_symmetry.space_group_name_H-M   'P 1'
#
loop_
_entity.id
_entity.type
_entity.pdbx_description
1 polymer ?
#
loop_
_entity_poly.entity_id
_entity_poly.type
_entity_poly.pdbx_seq_one_letter_code
_entity_poly.pdbx_strand_id
1 'polypeptide(L)'
;MWSWVLHRISGATIFFFLFVHVLDAAMLRVNPQTYNAVVGDYKTPIVGLMEYGLVAAVLFHGLNGIRVILIDFWSQGPRHQRLMFLIVVVVFLLLMVPAGVVTGIHIAEHLR
;
A
#
# COMPACT_ATOMS: atom_id res chain seq x y z
N MET A 1 20.53 3.30 -1.39
CA MET A 1 20.36 1.84 -1.52
C MET A 1 19.04 1.37 -0.91
N TRP A 2 18.68 1.76 0.32
CA TRP A 2 17.43 1.35 0.98
C TRP A 2 16.13 1.64 0.20
N SER A 3 16.01 2.81 -0.44
CA SER A 3 14.83 3.13 -1.25
C SER A 3 14.59 2.16 -2.41
N TRP A 4 15.66 1.61 -2.99
CA TRP A 4 15.57 0.57 -4.00
C TRP A 4 15.12 -0.78 -3.42
N VAL A 5 15.67 -1.18 -2.26
CA VAL A 5 15.26 -2.43 -1.58
C VAL A 5 13.77 -2.39 -1.27
N LEU A 6 13.32 -1.31 -0.64
CA LEU A 6 11.91 -1.12 -0.27
C LEU A 6 10.99 -1.07 -1.49
N HIS A 7 11.45 -0.51 -2.61
CA HIS A 7 10.65 -0.44 -3.84
C HIS A 7 10.42 -1.83 -4.44
N ARG A 8 11.43 -2.72 -4.37
CA ARG A 8 11.29 -4.11 -4.81
C ARG A 8 10.39 -4.92 -3.89
N ILE A 9 10.59 -4.80 -2.58
CA ILE A 9 9.77 -5.51 -1.59
C ILE A 9 8.31 -5.10 -1.75
N SER A 10 8.01 -3.79 -1.76
CA SER A 10 6.65 -3.29 -1.95
C SER A 10 6.04 -3.75 -3.28
N GLY A 11 6.79 -3.72 -4.39
CA GLY A 11 6.30 -4.19 -5.67
C GLY A 11 5.93 -5.68 -5.67
N ALA A 12 6.79 -6.52 -5.09
CA ALA A 12 6.52 -7.95 -4.95
C ALA A 12 5.32 -8.21 -4.03
N THR A 13 5.22 -7.51 -2.90
CA THR A 13 4.07 -7.60 -1.98
C THR A 13 2.76 -7.24 -2.69
N ILE A 14 2.73 -6.14 -3.46
CA ILE A 14 1.54 -5.72 -4.21
C ILE A 14 1.17 -6.74 -5.27
N PHE A 15 2.15 -7.31 -5.98
CA PHE A 15 1.90 -8.35 -6.99
C PHE A 15 1.22 -9.59 -6.38
N PHE A 16 1.75 -10.12 -5.27
CA PHE A 16 1.14 -11.29 -4.62
C PHE A 16 -0.21 -10.97 -3.98
N PHE A 17 -0.37 -9.77 -3.40
CA PHE A 17 -1.66 -9.28 -2.94
C PHE A 17 -2.67 -9.28 -4.09
N LEU A 18 -2.33 -8.67 -5.24
CA LEU A 18 -3.22 -8.60 -6.40
C LEU A 18 -3.61 -9.99 -6.93
N PHE A 19 -2.69 -10.95 -6.91
CA PHE A 19 -3.00 -12.31 -7.31
C PHE A 19 -4.12 -12.93 -6.45
N VAL A 20 -3.97 -12.89 -5.12
CA VAL A 20 -5.00 -13.41 -4.20
C VAL A 20 -6.28 -12.57 -4.29
N HIS A 21 -6.13 -11.26 -4.37
CA HIS A 21 -7.25 -10.32 -4.41
C HIS A 21 -8.14 -10.51 -5.63
N VAL A 22 -7.56 -10.73 -6.81
CA VAL A 22 -8.36 -10.99 -8.02
C VAL A 22 -9.13 -12.31 -7.91
N LEU A 23 -8.56 -13.33 -7.25
CA LEU A 23 -9.24 -14.60 -7.02
C LEU A 23 -10.42 -14.45 -6.04
N ASP A 24 -10.27 -13.66 -4.96
CA ASP A 24 -11.37 -13.39 -4.03
C ASP A 24 -12.50 -12.60 -4.71
N ALA A 25 -12.16 -11.58 -5.51
CA ALA A 25 -13.14 -10.75 -6.20
C ALA A 25 -13.88 -11.54 -7.29
N ALA A 26 -13.22 -12.55 -7.89
CA ALA A 26 -13.86 -13.45 -8.84
C ALA A 26 -15.03 -14.23 -8.24
N MET A 27 -15.11 -14.39 -6.90
CA MET A 27 -16.25 -15.03 -6.24
C MET A 27 -17.57 -14.29 -6.45
N LEU A 28 -17.55 -13.00 -6.80
CA LEU A 28 -18.73 -12.25 -7.25
C LEU A 28 -19.42 -12.90 -8.46
N ARG A 29 -18.67 -13.65 -9.28
CA ARG A 29 -19.19 -14.39 -10.44
C ARG A 29 -19.77 -15.76 -10.07
N VAL A 30 -19.56 -16.23 -8.84
CA VAL A 30 -20.03 -17.55 -8.37
C VAL A 30 -21.40 -17.39 -7.72
N ASN A 31 -21.48 -16.75 -6.55
CA ASN A 31 -22.73 -16.32 -5.92
C ASN A 31 -22.46 -15.31 -4.78
N PRO A 32 -23.45 -14.47 -4.40
CA PRO A 32 -23.28 -13.46 -3.35
C PRO A 32 -22.92 -14.01 -1.97
N GLN A 33 -23.44 -15.19 -1.60
CA GLN A 33 -23.20 -15.78 -0.28
C GLN A 33 -21.72 -16.18 -0.10
N THR A 34 -21.12 -16.78 -1.12
CA THR A 34 -19.70 -17.16 -1.14
C THR A 34 -18.81 -15.92 -1.06
N TYR A 35 -19.11 -14.88 -1.83
CA TYR A 35 -18.35 -13.62 -1.75
C TYR A 35 -18.44 -12.99 -0.36
N ASN A 36 -19.64 -12.92 0.23
CA ASN A 36 -19.84 -12.36 1.56
C ASN A 36 -19.12 -13.17 2.65
N ALA A 37 -19.05 -14.49 2.51
CA ALA A 37 -18.28 -15.34 3.43
C ALA A 37 -16.78 -15.01 3.37
N VAL A 38 -16.19 -14.95 2.16
CA VAL A 38 -14.78 -14.62 1.97
C VAL A 38 -14.43 -13.23 2.50
N VAL A 39 -15.25 -12.22 2.18
CA VAL A 39 -15.07 -10.86 2.72
C VAL A 39 -15.26 -10.82 4.23
N GLY A 40 -16.14 -11.67 4.77
CA GLY A 40 -16.33 -11.84 6.21
C GLY A 40 -15.06 -12.26 6.93
N ASP A 41 -14.30 -13.21 6.35
CA ASP A 41 -13.03 -13.70 6.91
C ASP A 41 -11.95 -12.61 6.99
N TYR A 42 -12.04 -11.57 6.15
CA TYR A 42 -11.13 -10.43 6.17
C TYR A 42 -11.47 -9.37 7.21
N LYS A 43 -12.66 -9.41 7.83
CA LYS A 43 -13.07 -8.42 8.83
C LYS A 43 -12.52 -8.74 10.22
N THR A 44 -11.20 -8.80 10.33
CA THR A 44 -10.51 -9.02 11.59
C THR A 44 -9.50 -7.89 11.87
N PRO A 45 -9.20 -7.57 13.14
CA PRO A 45 -8.18 -6.58 13.49
C PRO A 45 -6.80 -6.86 12.89
N ILE A 46 -6.44 -8.15 12.73
CA ILE A 46 -5.17 -8.57 12.11
C ILE A 46 -5.14 -8.16 10.64
N VAL A 47 -6.22 -8.44 9.91
CA VAL A 47 -6.31 -8.05 8.50
C VAL A 47 -6.39 -6.53 8.37
N GLY A 48 -7.05 -5.81 9.28
CA GLY A 48 -6.99 -4.33 9.32
C GLY A 48 -5.56 -3.78 9.46
N LEU A 49 -4.71 -4.43 10.25
CA LEU A 49 -3.28 -4.08 10.31
C LEU A 49 -2.55 -4.43 8.99
N MET A 50 -2.88 -5.56 8.37
CA MET A 50 -2.33 -5.93 7.06
C MET A 50 -2.75 -4.97 5.95
N GLU A 51 -4.00 -4.50 5.95
CA GLU A 51 -4.52 -3.48 5.04
C GLU A 51 -3.76 -2.16 5.20
N TYR A 52 -3.50 -1.73 6.44
CA TYR A 52 -2.66 -0.56 6.70
C TYR A 52 -1.23 -0.74 6.15
N GLY A 53 -0.65 -1.93 6.33
CA GLY A 53 0.64 -2.29 5.73
C GLY A 53 0.62 -2.29 4.19
N LEU A 54 -0.48 -2.72 3.58
CA LEU A 54 -0.67 -2.69 2.13
C LEU A 54 -0.79 -1.25 1.60
N VAL A 55 -1.53 -0.37 2.30
CA VAL A 55 -1.60 1.06 1.98
C VAL A 55 -0.19 1.67 2.01
N ALA A 56 0.61 1.34 3.03
CA ALA A 56 2.01 1.78 3.10
C ALA A 56 2.84 1.28 1.90
N ALA A 57 2.71 0.00 1.54
CA ALA A 57 3.43 -0.59 0.41
C ALA A 57 3.06 0.09 -0.92
N VAL A 58 1.76 0.23 -1.22
CA VAL A 58 1.27 0.88 -2.45
C VAL A 58 1.71 2.33 -2.52
N LEU A 59 1.53 3.09 -1.43
CA LEU A 59 1.86 4.51 -1.41
C LEU A 59 3.36 4.75 -1.60
N PHE A 60 4.21 4.03 -0.87
CA PHE A 60 5.65 4.14 -1.05
C PHE A 60 6.07 3.71 -2.46
N HIS A 61 5.52 2.59 -2.96
CA HIS A 61 5.86 2.07 -4.30
C HIS A 61 5.55 3.10 -5.39
N GLY A 62 4.35 3.69 -5.36
CA GLY A 62 3.94 4.73 -6.29
C GLY A 62 4.81 5.98 -6.21
N LEU A 63 4.98 6.54 -5.01
CA LEU A 63 5.79 7.77 -4.81
C LEU A 63 7.25 7.57 -5.23
N ASN A 64 7.87 6.47 -4.82
CA ASN A 64 9.26 6.20 -5.19
C ASN A 64 9.39 5.80 -6.67
N GLY A 65 8.36 5.19 -7.28
CA GLY A 65 8.30 4.96 -8.73
C GLY A 65 8.33 6.26 -9.54
N ILE A 66 7.54 7.26 -9.13
CA ILE A 66 7.59 8.61 -9.73
C ILE A 66 8.99 9.22 -9.60
N ARG A 67 9.63 9.10 -8.42
CA ARG A 67 11.01 9.55 -8.23
C ARG A 67 11.98 8.87 -9.20
N VAL A 68 11.85 7.55 -9.42
CA VAL A 68 12.70 6.81 -10.37
C VAL A 68 12.46 7.30 -11.80
N ILE A 69 11.20 7.45 -12.22
CA ILE A 69 10.83 8.01 -13.53
C ILE A 69 11.46 9.40 -13.72
N LEU A 70 11.36 10.29 -12.72
CA LEU A 70 11.98 11.61 -12.80
C LEU A 70 13.51 11.53 -12.89
N ILE A 71 14.16 10.61 -12.17
CA ILE A 71 15.61 10.43 -12.26
C ILE A 71 16.03 9.99 -13.67
N ASP A 72 15.26 9.11 -14.29
CA ASP A 72 15.62 8.51 -15.59
C ASP A 72 15.29 9.43 -16.76
N PHE A 73 14.19 10.19 -16.70
CA PHE A 73 13.69 10.98 -17.83
C PHE A 73 13.98 12.49 -17.72
N TRP A 74 14.33 13.03 -16.56
CA TRP A 74 14.70 14.44 -16.41
C TRP A 74 16.22 14.61 -16.40
N SER A 75 16.74 15.46 -17.29
CA SER A 75 18.19 15.72 -17.42
C SER A 75 18.89 16.16 -16.14
N GLN A 76 18.18 16.77 -15.19
CA GLN A 76 18.71 17.16 -13.88
C GLN A 76 18.27 16.23 -12.74
N GLY A 77 17.55 15.14 -13.04
CA GLY A 77 17.00 14.20 -12.07
C GLY A 77 18.04 13.66 -11.08
N PRO A 78 19.20 13.12 -11.54
CA PRO A 78 20.23 12.59 -10.64
C PRO A 78 20.79 13.64 -9.66
N ARG A 79 20.82 14.93 -10.05
CA ARG A 79 21.28 16.03 -9.17
C ARG A 79 20.33 16.27 -8.00
N HIS A 80 19.03 16.06 -8.20
CA HIS A 80 17.99 16.32 -7.20
C HIS A 80 17.56 15.06 -6.44
N GLN A 81 18.25 13.92 -6.60
CA GLN A 81 17.82 12.63 -6.05
C GLN A 81 17.57 12.62 -4.53
N ARG A 82 18.33 13.42 -3.76
CA ARG A 82 18.20 13.54 -2.29
C ARG A 82 16.98 14.35 -1.90
N LEU A 83 16.77 15.49 -2.58
CA LEU A 83 15.59 16.33 -2.40
C LEU A 83 14.31 15.55 -2.76
N MET A 84 14.29 14.86 -3.90
CA MET A 84 13.16 14.03 -4.30
C MET A 84 12.88 12.92 -3.29
N PHE A 85 13.92 12.28 -2.74
CA PHE A 85 13.74 11.27 -1.69
C PHE A 85 13.11 11.87 -0.41
N LEU A 86 13.58 13.05 0.01
CA LEU A 86 13.02 13.74 1.17
C LEU A 86 11.56 14.12 0.94
N ILE A 87 11.21 14.61 -0.24
CA ILE A 87 9.82 14.89 -0.64
C ILE A 87 8.97 13.62 -0.55
N VAL A 88 9.45 12.49 -1.09
CA VAL A 88 8.75 11.20 -0.98
C VAL A 88 8.48 10.82 0.48
N VAL A 89 9.48 10.95 1.37
CA VAL A 89 9.30 10.63 2.79
C VAL A 89 8.30 11.56 3.47
N VAL A 90 8.39 12.87 3.23
CA VAL A 90 7.48 13.85 3.82
C VAL A 90 6.04 13.60 3.37
N VAL A 91 5.82 13.41 2.06
CA VAL A 91 4.49 13.13 1.51
C VAL A 91 3.97 11.79 2.04
N PHE A 92 4.83 10.77 2.09
CA PHE A 92 4.48 9.47 2.65
C PHE A 92 3.99 9.59 4.10
N LEU A 93 4.74 10.26 4.98
CA LEU A 93 4.35 10.43 6.38
C LEU A 93 3.09 11.28 6.53
N LEU A 94 2.96 12.35 5.73
CA LEU A 94 1.79 13.23 5.74
C LEU A 94 0.49 12.49 5.40
N LEU A 95 0.56 11.48 4.54
CA LEU A 95 -0.59 10.65 4.16
C LEU A 95 -0.79 9.45 5.09
N MET A 96 0.30 8.81 5.51
CA MET A 96 0.24 7.61 6.37
C MET A 96 -0.24 7.91 7.78
N VAL A 97 0.14 9.04 8.37
CA VAL A 97 -0.24 9.36 9.76
C VAL A 97 -1.76 9.52 9.89
N PRO A 98 -2.46 10.35 9.08
CA PRO A 98 -3.92 10.42 9.13
C PRO A 98 -4.59 9.09 8.79
N ALA A 99 -4.07 8.35 7.80
CA ALA A 99 -4.60 7.03 7.46
C ALA A 99 -4.52 6.06 8.66
N GLY A 100 -3.39 6.05 9.37
CA GLY A 100 -3.18 5.22 10.54
C GLY A 100 -4.08 5.60 11.70
N VAL A 101 -4.34 6.90 11.91
CA VAL A 101 -5.31 7.37 12.91
C VAL A 101 -6.71 6.86 12.58
N VAL A 102 -7.16 7.03 11.33
CA VAL A 102 -8.50 6.59 10.90
C VAL A 102 -8.65 5.07 11.00
N THR A 103 -7.67 4.31 10.51
CA THR A 103 -7.67 2.85 10.61
C THR A 103 -7.65 2.38 12.07
N GLY A 104 -6.85 3.04 12.92
CA GLY A 104 -6.78 2.72 14.35
C GLY A 104 -8.10 2.95 15.08
N ILE A 105 -8.83 4.03 14.76
CA ILE A 105 -10.16 4.29 15.32
C ILE A 105 -11.14 3.18 14.92
N HIS A 106 -11.22 2.83 13.63
CA HIS A 106 -12.13 1.78 13.16
C HIS A 106 -11.80 0.39 13.74
N ILE A 107 -10.51 0.04 13.86
CA ILE A 107 -10.11 -1.22 14.49
C ILE A 107 -10.52 -1.23 15.98
N ALA A 108 -10.35 -0.11 16.69
CA ALA A 108 -10.72 0.00 18.10
C ALA A 108 -12.25 -0.11 18.32
N GLU A 109 -13.07 0.38 17.38
CA GLU A 109 -14.52 0.20 17.42
C GLU A 109 -14.93 -1.27 17.29
N HIS A 110 -14.20 -2.08 16.51
CA HIS A 110 -14.46 -3.52 16.39
C HIS A 110 -14.04 -4.36 17.62
N LEU A 111 -13.25 -3.79 18.52
CA LEU A 111 -12.79 -4.46 19.74
C LEU A 111 -13.65 -4.15 20.97
N ARG A 112 -14.60 -3.21 20.87
CA ARG A 112 -15.53 -2.82 21.93
C ARG A 112 -16.87 -3.52 21.74
#